data_AF-A0A937KV81-F1
#
_entry.id   AF-A0A937KV81-F1
#
_cell.length_a   1.000
_cell.length_b   1.000
_cell.length_c   1.000
_cell.angle_alpha   90.00
_cell.angle_beta   90.00
_cell.angle_gamma   90.00
#
_symmetry.space_group_name_H-M   'P 1'
#
loop_
_entity.id
_entity.type
_entity.pdbx_description
1 polymer ?
#
loop_
_entity_poly.entity_id
_entity_poly.type
_entity_poly.pdbx_seq_one_letter_code
_entity_poly.pdbx_strand_id
1 'polypeptide(L)'
;MKLARTIRFDPSDLNVFPLAADEGEWALVGTFCFASLSADTISGKVKQAFSNGFLGCQSFGFSTLVSVVTARPDDVATIENLLATHLVEKFGAPSPAAAAGAVAEEIEFMAELCAPHKTGTLLALQRSWGDDGIKEVFRSLPKPDSCAEQKIWTIIDDDVEHG
;
A
#
# COMPACT_ATOMS: atom_id res chain seq x y z
N MET A 1 -2.37 14.17 12.71
CA MET A 1 -1.33 13.11 12.66
C MET A 1 -0.81 12.98 11.23
N LYS A 2 0.17 12.11 10.95
CA LYS A 2 0.56 11.76 9.58
C LYS A 2 0.02 10.38 9.24
N LEU A 3 -0.54 10.25 8.05
CA LEU A 3 -1.00 8.99 7.46
C LEU A 3 -0.46 8.94 6.02
N ALA A 4 -0.94 8.01 5.19
CA ALA A 4 -0.56 7.99 3.80
C ALA A 4 -1.76 7.95 2.84
N ARG A 5 -1.48 8.38 1.62
CA ARG A 5 -2.38 8.21 0.49
C ARG A 5 -1.73 7.39 -0.61
N THR A 6 -2.51 6.61 -1.32
CA THR A 6 -2.05 5.88 -2.51
C THR A 6 -1.50 6.87 -3.55
N ILE A 7 -0.46 6.45 -4.26
CA ILE A 7 0.11 7.19 -5.38
C ILE A 7 0.40 6.22 -6.51
N ARG A 8 0.14 6.66 -7.75
CA ARG A 8 0.37 5.85 -8.94
C ARG A 8 1.16 6.66 -9.95
N PHE A 9 2.43 6.30 -10.17
CA PHE A 9 3.27 6.98 -11.17
C PHE A 9 2.93 6.55 -12.60
N ASP A 10 2.45 5.33 -12.76
CA ASP A 10 2.17 4.69 -14.04
C ASP A 10 1.09 3.60 -13.86
N PRO A 11 0.45 3.11 -14.93
CA PRO A 11 -0.67 2.18 -14.81
C PRO A 11 -0.30 0.76 -14.34
N SER A 12 0.95 0.48 -13.94
CA SER A 12 1.39 -0.86 -13.51
C SER A 12 0.49 -1.48 -12.44
N ASP A 13 0.06 -0.69 -11.44
CA ASP A 13 -0.84 -1.15 -10.37
C ASP A 13 -2.12 -1.82 -10.92
N LEU A 14 -2.67 -1.31 -12.03
CA LEU A 14 -3.87 -1.87 -12.69
C LEU A 14 -3.64 -3.29 -13.23
N ASN A 15 -2.40 -3.61 -13.57
CA ASN A 15 -2.01 -4.86 -14.21
C ASN A 15 -1.50 -5.89 -13.19
N VAL A 16 -0.97 -5.47 -12.05
CA VAL A 16 -0.37 -6.37 -11.05
C VAL A 16 -1.32 -6.78 -9.92
N PHE A 17 -2.34 -5.97 -9.61
CA PHE A 17 -3.28 -6.29 -8.52
C PHE A 17 -4.61 -6.85 -9.02
N PRO A 18 -5.34 -7.60 -8.16
CA PRO A 18 -6.71 -8.05 -8.46
C PRO A 18 -7.66 -6.86 -8.59
N LEU A 19 -7.50 -5.91 -7.67
CA LEU A 19 -8.13 -4.60 -7.69
C LEU A 19 -7.06 -3.58 -7.30
N ALA A 20 -6.83 -2.59 -8.16
CA ALA A 20 -5.92 -1.50 -7.85
C ALA A 20 -6.68 -0.37 -7.16
N ALA A 21 -6.10 0.22 -6.13
CA ALA A 21 -6.66 1.40 -5.48
C ALA A 21 -6.48 2.63 -6.36
N ASP A 22 -7.47 3.52 -6.40
CA ASP A 22 -7.37 4.78 -7.11
C ASP A 22 -6.29 5.68 -6.50
N GLU A 23 -5.80 6.65 -7.27
CA GLU A 23 -4.80 7.60 -6.80
C GLU A 23 -5.39 8.54 -5.74
N GLY A 24 -4.65 8.77 -4.65
CA GLY A 24 -5.04 9.71 -3.61
C GLY A 24 -6.04 9.15 -2.58
N GLU A 25 -6.35 7.85 -2.64
CA GLU A 25 -7.10 7.17 -1.58
C GLU A 25 -6.32 7.15 -0.28
N TRP A 26 -7.02 7.21 0.86
CA TRP A 26 -6.39 6.93 2.14
C TRP A 26 -5.89 5.49 2.17
N ALA A 27 -4.67 5.30 2.63
CA ALA A 27 -4.02 4.00 2.60
C ALA A 27 -3.62 3.53 3.99
N LEU A 28 -3.81 2.24 4.23
CA LEU A 28 -3.33 1.52 5.39
C LEU A 28 -2.42 0.38 4.95
N VAL A 29 -1.71 -0.22 5.90
CA VAL A 29 -0.87 -1.38 5.62
C VAL A 29 -1.74 -2.52 5.10
N GLY A 30 -2.79 -2.92 5.82
CA GLY A 30 -3.80 -3.86 5.31
C GLY A 30 -3.39 -5.33 5.35
N THR A 31 -2.52 -5.70 6.29
CA THR A 31 -2.02 -7.09 6.42
C THR A 31 -3.11 -8.07 6.82
N PHE A 32 -4.10 -7.60 7.58
CA PHE A 32 -5.27 -8.40 7.98
C PHE A 32 -6.03 -8.99 6.77
N CYS A 33 -5.97 -8.35 5.58
CA CYS A 33 -6.56 -8.87 4.35
C CYS A 33 -6.05 -10.25 3.95
N PHE A 34 -4.87 -10.65 4.44
CA PHE A 34 -4.21 -11.90 4.10
C PHE A 34 -4.17 -12.89 5.27
N ALA A 35 -4.78 -12.56 6.42
CA ALA A 35 -4.69 -13.38 7.64
C ALA A 35 -5.29 -14.80 7.47
N SER A 36 -6.30 -14.95 6.61
CA SER A 36 -6.94 -16.25 6.32
C SER A 36 -6.30 -17.02 5.17
N LEU A 37 -5.22 -16.49 4.57
CA LEU A 37 -4.53 -17.13 3.45
C LEU A 37 -3.28 -17.86 3.95
N SER A 38 -2.85 -18.88 3.20
CA SER A 38 -1.56 -19.55 3.41
C SER A 38 -0.65 -19.37 2.20
N ALA A 39 0.66 -19.54 2.41
CA ALA A 39 1.68 -19.38 1.38
C ALA A 39 1.39 -20.18 0.11
N ASP A 40 0.87 -21.41 0.25
CA ASP A 40 0.57 -22.32 -0.85
C ASP A 40 -0.68 -21.94 -1.65
N THR A 41 -1.53 -21.05 -1.10
CA THR A 41 -2.81 -20.66 -1.70
C THR A 41 -2.73 -19.36 -2.50
N ILE A 42 -1.69 -18.53 -2.28
CA ILE A 42 -1.54 -17.24 -2.96
C ILE A 42 -0.71 -17.37 -4.23
N SER A 43 -1.30 -16.97 -5.36
CA SER A 43 -0.62 -16.94 -6.66
C SER A 43 -1.03 -15.72 -7.48
N GLY A 44 -0.28 -15.45 -8.56
CA GLY A 44 -0.55 -14.36 -9.49
C GLY A 44 -0.75 -13.00 -8.83
N LYS A 45 -1.84 -12.32 -9.17
CA LYS A 45 -2.18 -10.98 -8.69
C LYS A 45 -2.41 -10.92 -7.17
N VAL A 46 -2.97 -11.98 -6.57
CA VAL A 46 -3.18 -12.03 -5.10
C VAL A 46 -1.84 -12.10 -4.38
N LYS A 47 -0.88 -12.86 -4.91
CA LYS A 47 0.50 -12.88 -4.38
C LYS A 47 1.16 -11.51 -4.50
N GLN A 48 0.93 -10.77 -5.59
CA GLN A 48 1.43 -9.39 -5.72
C GLN A 48 0.82 -8.45 -4.68
N ALA A 49 -0.50 -8.52 -4.47
CA ALA A 49 -1.19 -7.73 -3.44
C ALA A 49 -0.63 -8.04 -2.04
N PHE A 50 -0.45 -9.32 -1.71
CA PHE A 50 0.20 -9.74 -0.47
C PHE A 50 1.60 -9.14 -0.35
N SER A 51 2.46 -9.41 -1.33
CA SER A 51 3.88 -9.08 -1.23
C SER A 51 4.15 -7.58 -1.24
N ASN A 52 3.38 -6.77 -1.99
CA ASN A 52 3.75 -5.37 -2.24
C ASN A 52 2.61 -4.35 -2.05
N GLY A 53 1.41 -4.77 -1.69
CA GLY A 53 0.24 -3.89 -1.67
C GLY A 53 0.00 -3.21 -0.32
N PHE A 54 -0.14 -1.89 -0.34
CA PHE A 54 -0.91 -1.14 0.66
C PHE A 54 -2.40 -1.16 0.28
N LEU A 55 -3.28 -1.15 1.28
CA LEU A 55 -4.73 -1.16 1.09
C LEU A 55 -5.29 0.26 0.94
N GLY A 56 -5.98 0.55 -0.15
CA GLY A 56 -6.80 1.76 -0.33
C GLY A 56 -8.15 1.63 0.38
N CYS A 57 -8.49 2.58 1.24
CA CYS A 57 -9.67 2.49 2.10
C CYS A 57 -10.99 2.72 1.36
N GLN A 58 -10.97 3.44 0.24
CA GLN A 58 -12.20 3.75 -0.50
C GLN A 58 -12.59 2.59 -1.43
N SER A 59 -11.65 2.12 -2.25
CA SER A 59 -11.91 1.02 -3.19
C SER A 59 -11.78 -0.37 -2.56
N PHE A 60 -11.07 -0.48 -1.43
CA PHE A 60 -10.55 -1.76 -0.94
C PHE A 60 -9.61 -2.44 -1.95
N GLY A 61 -8.97 -1.65 -2.82
CA GLY A 61 -7.94 -2.07 -3.76
C GLY A 61 -6.54 -1.93 -3.18
N PHE A 62 -5.53 -2.26 -3.99
CA PHE A 62 -4.12 -2.20 -3.58
C PHE A 62 -3.31 -1.20 -4.38
N SER A 63 -2.31 -0.59 -3.76
CA SER A 63 -1.30 0.23 -4.42
C SER A 63 0.10 -0.19 -3.99
N THR A 64 1.07 -0.13 -4.92
CA THR A 64 2.47 -0.48 -4.64
C THR A 64 3.18 0.55 -3.77
N LEU A 65 2.74 1.81 -3.85
CA LEU A 65 3.36 2.94 -3.17
C LEU A 65 2.32 3.82 -2.52
N VAL A 66 2.73 4.43 -1.41
CA VAL A 66 1.95 5.46 -0.73
C VAL A 66 2.82 6.68 -0.45
N SER A 67 2.20 7.84 -0.37
CA SER A 67 2.84 9.11 -0.02
C SER A 67 2.37 9.57 1.36
N VAL A 68 3.31 9.91 2.23
CA VAL A 68 3.02 10.41 3.58
C VAL A 68 2.37 11.79 3.48
N VAL A 69 1.23 11.98 4.16
CA VAL A 69 0.46 13.22 4.19
C VAL A 69 0.00 13.56 5.60
N THR A 70 -0.32 14.84 5.83
CA THR A 70 -0.95 15.27 7.08
C THR A 70 -2.44 14.95 7.04
N ALA A 71 -2.94 14.27 8.08
CA ALA A 71 -4.35 13.97 8.26
C ALA A 71 -4.93 14.80 9.41
N ARG A 72 -6.11 15.40 9.16
CA ARG A 72 -6.94 16.10 10.15
C ARG A 72 -7.90 15.10 10.83
N PRO A 73 -8.53 15.47 11.96
CA PRO A 73 -9.48 14.59 12.64
C PRO A 73 -10.61 14.08 11.75
N ASP A 74 -11.19 14.93 10.90
CA ASP A 74 -12.26 14.52 9.96
C ASP A 74 -11.77 13.52 8.91
N ASP A 75 -10.49 13.61 8.53
CA ASP A 75 -9.88 12.65 7.61
C ASP A 75 -9.74 11.28 8.29
N VAL A 76 -9.36 11.25 9.56
CA VAL A 76 -9.28 10.01 10.36
C VAL A 76 -10.66 9.39 10.53
N ALA A 77 -11.67 10.18 10.91
CA ALA A 77 -13.05 9.72 11.02
C ALA A 77 -13.59 9.14 9.69
N THR A 78 -13.14 9.67 8.56
CA THR A 78 -13.47 9.11 7.24
C THR A 78 -12.88 7.71 7.06
N ILE A 79 -11.61 7.52 7.42
CA ILE A 79 -10.93 6.21 7.34
C ILE A 79 -11.59 5.20 8.29
N GLU A 80 -11.91 5.63 9.51
CA GLU A 80 -12.56 4.79 10.50
C GLU A 80 -13.90 4.23 9.98
N ASN A 81 -14.75 5.10 9.44
CA ASN A 81 -16.04 4.71 8.89
C ASN A 81 -15.92 3.76 7.69
N LEU A 82 -14.98 4.04 6.78
CA LEU A 82 -14.73 3.20 5.61
C LEU A 82 -14.24 1.82 6.03
N LEU A 83 -13.22 1.76 6.89
CA LEU A 83 -12.63 0.49 7.30
C LEU A 83 -13.62 -0.33 8.14
N ALA A 84 -14.35 0.29 9.06
CA ALA A 84 -15.38 -0.41 9.84
C ALA A 84 -16.45 -1.05 8.93
N THR A 85 -16.87 -0.35 7.88
CA THR A 85 -17.80 -0.87 6.88
C THR A 85 -17.20 -2.09 6.17
N HIS A 86 -15.96 -2.00 5.67
CA HIS A 86 -15.30 -3.12 5.01
C HIS A 86 -15.09 -4.32 5.93
N LEU A 87 -14.78 -4.11 7.21
CA LEU A 87 -14.62 -5.20 8.19
C LEU A 87 -15.93 -5.94 8.45
N VAL A 88 -17.06 -5.23 8.50
CA VAL A 88 -18.38 -5.87 8.59
C VAL A 88 -18.69 -6.65 7.31
N GLU A 89 -18.55 -6.02 6.15
CA GLU A 89 -18.98 -6.59 4.87
C GLU A 89 -18.10 -7.75 4.38
N LYS A 90 -16.78 -7.67 4.59
CA LYS A 90 -15.80 -8.59 4.00
C LYS A 90 -15.22 -9.57 5.02
N PHE A 91 -15.19 -9.21 6.30
CA PHE A 91 -14.58 -10.02 7.36
C PHE A 91 -15.58 -10.46 8.43
N GLY A 92 -16.86 -10.09 8.30
CA GLY A 92 -17.93 -10.58 9.16
C GLY A 92 -17.92 -9.99 10.58
N ALA A 93 -17.36 -8.79 10.77
CA ALA A 93 -17.48 -8.10 12.04
C ALA A 93 -18.98 -7.88 12.38
N PRO A 94 -19.42 -8.07 13.64
CA PRO A 94 -20.85 -8.02 13.97
C PRO A 94 -21.52 -6.65 13.77
N SER A 95 -20.75 -5.57 13.93
CA SER A 95 -21.19 -4.19 13.70
C SER A 95 -19.97 -3.26 13.57
N PRO A 96 -20.13 -2.03 13.04
CA PRO A 96 -19.05 -1.05 13.02
C PRO A 96 -18.48 -0.76 14.41
N ALA A 97 -19.34 -0.72 15.43
CA ALA A 97 -18.90 -0.49 16.82
C ALA A 97 -18.04 -1.65 17.35
N ALA A 98 -18.36 -2.90 16.97
CA ALA A 98 -17.55 -4.06 17.35
C ALA A 98 -16.19 -4.09 16.62
N ALA A 99 -16.11 -3.50 15.42
CA ALA A 99 -14.87 -3.39 14.65
C ALA A 99 -13.97 -2.23 15.09
N ALA A 100 -14.47 -1.29 15.90
CA ALA A 100 -13.80 -0.02 16.21
C ALA A 100 -12.39 -0.18 16.79
N GLY A 101 -12.15 -1.20 17.63
CA GLY A 101 -10.82 -1.50 18.18
C GLY A 101 -9.81 -1.85 17.09
N ALA A 102 -10.15 -2.82 16.24
CA ALA A 102 -9.29 -3.23 15.12
C ALA A 102 -9.05 -2.08 14.13
N VAL A 103 -10.07 -1.27 13.87
CA VAL A 103 -9.94 -0.08 13.03
C VAL A 103 -8.93 0.91 13.60
N ALA A 104 -9.02 1.20 14.90
CA ALA A 104 -8.11 2.12 15.57
C ALA A 104 -6.67 1.60 15.53
N GLU A 105 -6.46 0.30 15.79
CA GLU A 105 -5.14 -0.33 15.74
C GLU A 105 -4.49 -0.20 14.34
N GLU A 106 -5.24 -0.44 13.27
CA GLU A 106 -4.72 -0.31 11.90
C GLU A 106 -4.35 1.13 11.53
N ILE A 107 -5.16 2.11 11.97
CA ILE A 107 -4.88 3.53 11.74
C ILE A 107 -3.68 3.99 12.57
N GLU A 108 -3.59 3.57 13.83
CA GLU A 108 -2.49 3.91 14.73
C GLU A 108 -1.16 3.33 14.20
N PHE A 109 -1.15 2.07 13.78
CA PHE A 109 0.01 1.44 13.18
C PHE A 109 0.49 2.20 11.92
N MET A 110 -0.46 2.59 11.05
CA MET A 110 -0.11 3.40 9.88
C MET A 110 0.42 4.79 10.28
N ALA A 111 -0.10 5.38 11.35
CA ALA A 111 0.36 6.67 11.86
C ALA A 111 1.78 6.58 12.44
N GLU A 112 2.08 5.52 13.20
CA GLU A 112 3.41 5.22 13.71
C GLU A 112 4.42 5.04 12.59
N LEU A 113 4.06 4.24 11.57
CA LEU A 113 4.88 4.06 10.38
C LEU A 113 5.17 5.39 9.66
N CYS A 114 4.20 6.30 9.59
CA CYS A 114 4.35 7.61 8.97
C CYS A 114 5.07 8.65 9.85
N ALA A 115 5.12 8.45 11.18
CA ALA A 115 5.63 9.41 12.16
C ALA A 115 7.10 9.85 11.96
N PRO A 116 8.06 9.02 11.51
CA PRO A 116 9.43 9.46 11.29
C PRO A 116 9.64 10.17 9.93
N HIS A 117 8.69 10.11 8.99
CA HIS A 117 8.90 10.55 7.61
C HIS A 117 8.37 11.97 7.32
N LYS A 118 8.93 12.69 6.35
CA LYS A 118 8.40 14.01 5.96
C LYS A 118 7.15 13.84 5.08
N THR A 119 6.27 14.84 5.06
CA THR A 119 5.17 14.87 4.09
C THR A 119 5.72 14.81 2.66
N GLY A 120 5.14 13.95 1.83
CA GLY A 120 5.60 13.65 0.48
C GLY A 120 6.68 12.58 0.38
N THR A 121 7.16 12.02 1.50
CA THR A 121 8.00 10.81 1.48
C THR A 121 7.16 9.65 0.95
N LEU A 122 7.73 8.88 0.04
CA LEU A 122 7.09 7.69 -0.50
C LEU A 122 7.47 6.48 0.35
N LEU A 123 6.52 5.59 0.60
CA LEU A 123 6.74 4.33 1.29
C LEU A 123 6.42 3.17 0.37
N ALA A 124 7.27 2.16 0.42
CA ALA A 124 7.07 0.85 -0.19
C ALA A 124 7.00 -0.22 0.91
N LEU A 125 6.22 -1.26 0.67
CA LEU A 125 6.05 -2.40 1.56
C LEU A 125 6.49 -3.66 0.86
N GLN A 126 7.17 -4.53 1.60
CA GLN A 126 7.40 -5.90 1.22
C GLN A 126 6.91 -6.85 2.32
N ARG A 127 6.08 -7.83 1.95
CA ARG A 127 5.67 -8.93 2.84
C ARG A 127 6.21 -10.26 2.39
N SER A 128 6.58 -11.06 3.38
CA SER A 128 6.98 -12.45 3.22
C SER A 128 6.45 -13.28 4.38
N TRP A 129 6.17 -14.56 4.15
CA TRP A 129 5.95 -15.51 5.23
C TRP A 129 7.28 -15.78 5.95
N GLY A 130 7.28 -15.73 7.27
CA GLY A 130 8.35 -16.15 8.16
C GLY A 130 7.85 -17.19 9.15
N ASP A 131 8.74 -17.66 10.03
CA ASP A 131 8.45 -18.76 10.96
C ASP A 131 7.33 -18.42 11.97
N ASP A 132 7.22 -17.15 12.36
CA ASP A 132 6.22 -16.64 13.32
C ASP A 132 5.04 -15.89 12.65
N GLY A 133 4.86 -16.05 11.33
CA GLY A 133 3.77 -15.41 10.58
C GLY A 133 4.25 -14.44 9.50
N ILE A 134 3.46 -13.40 9.21
CA ILE A 134 3.79 -12.45 8.14
C ILE A 134 4.86 -11.48 8.63
N LYS A 135 5.99 -11.43 7.93
CA LYS A 135 7.04 -10.44 8.13
C LYS A 135 6.87 -9.29 7.16
N GLU A 136 6.96 -8.07 7.68
CA GLU A 136 6.81 -6.83 6.92
C GLU A 136 8.12 -6.05 6.92
N VAL A 137 8.47 -5.51 5.76
CA VAL A 137 9.63 -4.62 5.58
C VAL A 137 9.16 -3.37 4.87
N PHE A 138 9.33 -2.23 5.53
CA PHE A 138 8.99 -0.92 4.99
C PHE A 138 10.25 -0.21 4.52
N ARG A 139 10.17 0.45 3.36
CA ARG A 139 11.26 1.26 2.81
C ARG A 139 10.73 2.63 2.45
N SER A 140 11.38 3.67 2.97
CA SER A 140 11.14 5.03 2.50
C SER A 140 11.98 5.31 1.27
N LEU A 141 11.36 5.81 0.21
CA LEU A 141 12.07 6.31 -0.96
C LEU A 141 12.23 7.83 -0.83
N PRO A 142 13.39 8.38 -1.18
CA PRO A 142 13.55 9.82 -1.28
C PRO A 142 12.53 10.36 -2.28
N LYS A 143 12.03 11.58 -2.03
CA LYS A 143 11.18 12.27 -2.99
C LYS A 143 11.93 12.29 -4.33
N PRO A 144 11.33 11.86 -5.46
CA PRO A 144 11.98 12.08 -6.74
C PRO A 144 12.22 13.58 -6.87
N ASP A 145 13.48 14.00 -7.04
CA ASP A 145 13.80 15.38 -7.34
C ASP A 145 13.01 15.76 -8.59
N SER A 146 12.00 16.62 -8.39
CA SER A 146 11.18 17.11 -9.47
C SER A 146 12.00 18.12 -10.27
N CYS A 147 12.73 17.66 -11.28
CA CYS A 147 12.92 18.35 -12.57
C CYS A 147 13.82 17.52 -13.50
N ALA A 148 13.28 17.18 -14.67
CA ALA A 148 13.99 16.91 -15.92
C ALA A 148 15.04 15.76 -15.96
N GLU A 149 14.85 14.88 -16.95
CA GLU A 149 15.86 13.97 -17.51
C GLU A 149 16.26 12.74 -16.66
N GLN A 150 15.36 11.75 -16.58
CA GLN A 150 15.80 10.36 -16.55
C GLN A 150 15.91 9.82 -17.98
N LYS A 151 17.01 10.14 -18.66
CA LYS A 151 17.44 9.36 -19.84
C LYS A 151 18.08 8.08 -19.32
N ILE A 152 17.26 7.03 -19.14
CA ILE A 152 17.75 5.67 -18.95
C ILE A 152 17.38 4.87 -20.20
N TRP A 153 18.11 5.12 -21.29
CA TRP A 153 18.31 4.17 -22.39
C TRP A 153 19.69 4.46 -22.96
N THR A 154 20.70 3.71 -22.52
CA THR A 154 21.92 3.56 -23.31
C THR A 154 21.63 2.45 -24.31
N ILE A 155 21.30 2.82 -25.54
CA ILE A 155 21.38 1.90 -26.67
C ILE A 155 22.87 1.62 -26.86
N ILE A 156 23.26 0.37 -26.66
CA ILE A 156 24.57 -0.13 -27.06
C ILE A 156 24.41 -0.42 -28.55
N ASP A 157 25.06 0.39 -29.39
CA ASP A 157 25.16 0.09 -30.82
C ASP A 157 26.12 -1.10 -30.97
N ASP A 158 25.64 -2.18 -31.60
CA ASP A 158 26.42 -3.37 -31.88
C ASP A 158 27.22 -3.09 -33.16
N ASP A 159 28.45 -2.60 -33.00
CA ASP A 159 29.42 -2.47 -34.10
C ASP A 159 29.80 -3.89 -34.58
N VAL A 160 29.02 -4.43 -35.51
CA VAL A 160 29.38 -5.65 -36.25
C VAL A 160 30.24 -5.26 -37.44
N GLU A 161 31.55 -5.14 -37.22
CA GLU A 161 32.57 -5.12 -38.27
C GLU A 161 32.34 -6.32 -39.21
N HIS A 162 31.97 -6.03 -40.47
CA HIS A 162 32.10 -6.99 -41.55
C HIS A 162 33.35 -6.65 -42.34
N GLY A 163 34.39 -7.46 -42.15
CA GLY A 163 35.55 -7.53 -43.02
C GLY A 163 35.25 -8.22 -44.35
#